data_AF-A0A956G9I3-F1
#
_entry.id   AF-A0A956G9I3-F1
#
_cell.length_a   1.000
_cell.length_b   1.000
_cell.length_c   1.000
_cell.angle_alpha   90.00
_cell.angle_beta   90.00
_cell.angle_gamma   90.00
#
_symmetry.space_group_name_H-M   'P 1'
#
loop_
_entity.id
_entity.type
_entity.pdbx_description
1 polymer ?
#
loop_
_entity_poly.entity_id
_entity_poly.type
_entity_poly.pdbx_seq_one_letter_code
_entity_poly.pdbx_strand_id
1 'polypeptide(L)'
;RRDEANKAAITSREALALLDKLGAQERDEAQISLVASDALRAAGDSAAAAAALARAEAAFRARDARISDEAIRQSYRAVAHNAELLARVERA
;
A
#
# COMPACT_ATOMS: atom_id res chain seq x y z
N ARG A 1 -22.15 7.56 -6.11
CA ARG A 1 -20.85 7.74 -6.79
C ARG A 1 -19.88 8.65 -6.03
N ARG A 2 -20.06 9.98 -5.96
CA ARG A 2 -19.10 10.86 -5.25
C ARG A 2 -19.12 10.69 -3.72
N ASP A 3 -20.31 10.52 -3.14
CA ASP A 3 -20.43 10.32 -1.68
C ASP A 3 -19.89 8.96 -1.22
N GLU A 4 -20.00 7.93 -2.04
CA GLU A 4 -19.43 6.61 -1.77
C GLU A 4 -17.90 6.64 -1.85
N ALA A 5 -17.33 7.34 -2.84
CA ALA A 5 -15.89 7.56 -2.95
C ALA A 5 -15.33 8.33 -1.75
N ASN A 6 -16.05 9.37 -1.29
CA ASN A 6 -15.66 10.12 -0.09
C ASN A 6 -15.70 9.25 1.17
N LYS A 7 -16.73 8.41 1.34
CA LYS A 7 -16.81 7.47 2.46
C LYS A 7 -15.66 6.47 2.42
N ALA A 8 -15.39 5.88 1.26
CA ALA A 8 -14.27 4.96 1.08
C ALA A 8 -12.93 5.64 1.44
N ALA A 9 -12.71 6.88 1.00
CA ALA A 9 -11.51 7.64 1.33
C ALA A 9 -11.36 7.97 2.83
N ILE A 10 -12.47 8.18 3.55
CA ILE A 10 -12.44 8.35 5.02
C ILE A 10 -12.04 7.04 5.69
N THR A 11 -12.72 5.94 5.36
CA THR A 11 -12.41 4.61 5.91
C THR A 11 -10.97 4.18 5.59
N SER A 12 -10.48 4.45 4.38
CA SER A 12 -9.09 4.16 4.01
C SER A 12 -8.08 4.98 4.82
N ARG A 13 -8.38 6.24 5.13
CA ARG A 13 -7.52 7.06 6.00
C ARG A 13 -7.49 6.54 7.42
N GLU A 14 -8.63 6.09 7.95
CA GLU A 14 -8.72 5.47 9.26
C GLU A 14 -7.94 4.15 9.31
N ALA A 15 -8.05 3.32 8.27
CA ALA A 15 -7.30 2.07 8.15
C ALA A 15 -5.78 2.31 8.10
N LEU A 16 -5.32 3.31 7.33
CA LEU A 16 -3.90 3.71 7.32
C LEU A 16 -3.45 4.20 8.70
N ALA A 17 -4.23 5.04 9.37
CA ALA A 17 -3.89 5.51 10.72
C ALA A 17 -3.84 4.38 11.76
N LEU A 18 -4.66 3.34 11.60
CA LEU A 18 -4.62 2.14 12.45
C LEU A 18 -3.38 1.29 12.17
N LEU A 19 -3.02 1.10 10.90
CA LEU A 19 -1.80 0.42 10.50
C LEU A 19 -0.55 1.09 11.11
N ASP A 20 -0.53 2.42 11.16
CA ASP A 20 0.54 3.21 11.78
C ASP A 20 0.68 2.93 13.27
N LYS A 21 -0.46 2.91 13.98
CA LYS A 21 -0.49 2.69 15.43
C LYS A 21 -0.13 1.27 15.83
N LEU A 22 -0.49 0.28 15.01
CA LEU A 22 -0.24 -1.14 15.28
C LEU A 22 1.19 -1.59 14.92
N GLY A 23 2.02 -0.69 14.38
CA GLY A 23 3.42 -0.99 14.10
C GLY A 23 3.63 -1.95 12.93
N ALA A 24 2.87 -1.76 11.84
CA ALA A 24 3.05 -2.47 10.57
C ALA A 24 3.09 -4.01 10.73
N GLN A 25 2.00 -4.59 11.25
CA GLN A 25 1.80 -6.04 11.20
C GLN A 25 1.89 -6.49 9.73
N GLU A 26 2.81 -7.41 9.45
CA GLU A 26 3.34 -7.73 8.12
C GLU A 26 2.32 -8.29 7.12
N ARG A 27 1.17 -8.77 7.60
CA ARG A 27 0.11 -9.27 6.75
C ARG A 27 -0.76 -8.10 6.29
N ASP A 28 -0.72 -7.89 4.97
CA ASP A 28 -1.66 -7.08 4.19
C ASP A 28 -1.43 -5.57 4.13
N GLU A 29 -0.28 -5.05 4.60
CA GLU A 29 0.08 -3.63 4.45
C GLU A 29 0.07 -3.15 2.97
N ALA A 30 0.60 -3.96 2.06
CA ALA A 30 0.57 -3.66 0.63
C ALA A 30 -0.87 -3.58 0.11
N GLN A 31 -1.73 -4.51 0.51
CA GLN A 31 -3.14 -4.54 0.11
C GLN A 31 -3.91 -3.32 0.64
N ILE A 32 -3.74 -3.00 1.94
CA ILE A 32 -4.38 -1.82 2.56
C ILE A 32 -3.96 -0.55 1.82
N SER A 33 -2.68 -0.42 1.50
CA SER A 33 -2.14 0.77 0.83
C SER A 33 -2.63 0.90 -0.61
N LEU A 34 -2.75 -0.21 -1.34
CA LEU A 34 -3.32 -0.25 -2.69
C LEU A 34 -4.79 0.19 -2.68
N VAL A 35 -5.61 -0.39 -1.78
CA VAL A 35 -7.02 -0.02 -1.63
C VAL A 35 -7.17 1.44 -1.22
N ALA A 36 -6.32 1.93 -0.31
CA ALA A 36 -6.34 3.32 0.10
C ALA A 36 -5.97 4.27 -1.05
N SER A 37 -4.95 3.94 -1.83
CA SER A 37 -4.55 4.72 -3.00
C SER A 37 -5.69 4.81 -4.02
N ASP A 38 -6.35 3.69 -4.32
CA ASP A 38 -7.48 3.65 -5.25
C ASP A 38 -8.67 4.48 -4.75
N ALA A 39 -9.02 4.37 -3.46
CA ALA A 39 -10.10 5.14 -2.85
C ALA A 39 -9.82 6.65 -2.84
N LEU A 40 -8.59 7.05 -2.47
CA LEU A 40 -8.17 8.46 -2.44
C LEU A 40 -8.14 9.06 -3.85
N ARG A 41 -7.64 8.31 -4.84
CA ARG A 41 -7.64 8.75 -6.23
C ARG A 41 -9.05 8.91 -6.78
N ALA A 42 -9.96 7.99 -6.47
CA ALA A 42 -11.37 8.08 -6.86
C ALA A 42 -12.09 9.28 -6.22
N ALA A 43 -11.66 9.70 -5.02
CA ALA A 43 -12.14 10.91 -4.36
C ALA A 43 -11.50 12.22 -4.89
N GLY A 44 -10.51 12.12 -5.78
CA GLY A 44 -9.78 13.25 -6.37
C GLY A 44 -8.57 13.72 -5.56
N ASP A 45 -8.21 13.02 -4.47
CA ASP A 45 -7.04 13.33 -3.66
C ASP A 45 -5.80 12.56 -4.16
N SER A 46 -5.31 12.96 -5.34
CA SER A 46 -4.16 12.31 -5.98
C SER A 46 -2.88 12.42 -5.16
N ALA A 47 -2.72 13.48 -4.38
CA ALA A 47 -1.54 13.68 -3.53
C ALA A 47 -1.52 12.66 -2.38
N ALA A 48 -2.65 12.48 -1.68
CA ALA A 48 -2.75 11.47 -0.64
C ALA A 48 -2.65 10.05 -1.21
N ALA A 49 -3.21 9.80 -2.40
CA ALA A 49 -3.09 8.51 -3.09
C ALA A 49 -1.63 8.15 -3.41
N ALA A 50 -0.84 9.12 -3.87
CA ALA A 50 0.58 8.94 -4.15
C ALA A 50 1.39 8.72 -2.86
N ALA A 51 1.08 9.47 -1.79
CA ALA A 51 1.73 9.29 -0.49
C ALA A 51 1.50 7.89 0.10
N ALA A 52 0.29 7.33 -0.07
CA ALA A 52 -0.02 5.96 0.34
C ALA A 52 0.84 4.92 -0.40
N LEU A 53 1.05 5.08 -1.71
CA LEU A 53 1.91 4.18 -2.50
C LEU A 53 3.38 4.32 -2.12
N ALA A 54 3.89 5.55 -2.01
CA ALA A 54 5.29 5.81 -1.64
C ALA A 54 5.64 5.20 -0.28
N ARG A 55 4.71 5.29 0.68
CA ARG A 55 4.87 4.66 1.99
C ARG A 55 4.94 3.13 1.88
N ALA A 56 4.02 2.54 1.13
CA ALA A 56 3.97 1.10 0.94
C ALA A 56 5.26 0.59 0.26
N GLU A 57 5.77 1.34 -0.72
CA GLU A 57 7.05 1.05 -1.36
C GLU A 57 8.19 1.06 -0.34
N ALA A 58 8.30 2.12 0.46
CA ALA A 58 9.36 2.22 1.47
C ALA A 58 9.34 1.03 2.44
N ALA A 59 8.14 0.63 2.90
CA ALA A 59 7.97 -0.54 3.76
C ALA A 59 8.33 -1.85 3.04
N PHE A 60 7.92 -2.01 1.78
CA PHE A 60 8.28 -3.16 0.94
C PHE A 60 9.80 -3.27 0.78
N ARG A 61 10.48 -2.19 0.39
CA ARG A 61 11.94 -2.16 0.17
C ARG A 61 12.70 -2.46 1.45
N ALA A 62 12.27 -1.92 2.58
CA ALA A 62 12.88 -2.19 3.89
C ALA A 62 12.78 -3.69 4.27
N ARG A 63 11.67 -4.35 3.95
CA ARG A 63 11.49 -5.79 4.18
C ARG A 63 12.29 -6.63 3.18
N ASP A 64 12.21 -6.30 1.90
CA ASP A 64 12.95 -6.97 0.83
C ASP A 64 14.46 -7.02 1.13
N ALA A 65 15.02 -5.91 1.63
CA ALA A 65 16.41 -5.82 2.03
C ALA A 65 16.79 -6.68 3.25
N ARG A 66 15.82 -6.99 4.13
CA ARG A 66 16.04 -7.84 5.32
C ARG A 66 16.00 -9.33 5.02
N ILE A 67 15.44 -9.74 3.88
CA ILE A 67 15.36 -11.15 3.48
C ILE A 67 16.69 -11.54 2.85
N SER A 68 17.53 -12.28 3.58
CA SER A 68 18.86 -12.69 3.12
C SER A 68 18.86 -13.83 2.11
N ASP A 69 17.87 -14.72 2.18
CA ASP A 69 17.71 -15.84 1.26
C ASP A 69 17.01 -15.38 -0.04
N GLU A 70 17.67 -15.60 -1.19
CA GLU A 70 17.17 -15.13 -2.48
C GLU A 70 15.87 -15.84 -2.91
N ALA A 71 15.70 -17.14 -2.63
CA ALA A 71 14.48 -17.86 -2.99
C ALA A 71 13.27 -17.35 -2.17
N ILE A 72 13.48 -17.04 -0.90
CA ILE A 72 12.47 -16.41 -0.05
C ILE A 72 12.18 -14.99 -0.52
N ARG A 73 13.21 -14.23 -0.90
CA ARG A 73 13.04 -12.85 -1.41
C ARG A 73 12.22 -12.82 -2.69
N GLN A 74 12.49 -13.73 -3.62
CA GLN A 74 11.69 -13.89 -4.84
C GLN A 74 10.24 -14.29 -4.54
N SER A 75 10.04 -15.20 -3.58
CA SER A 75 8.69 -15.57 -3.13
C SER A 75 7.93 -14.39 -2.51
N TYR A 76 8.60 -13.56 -1.72
CA TYR A 76 8.03 -12.34 -1.15
C TYR A 76 7.63 -11.33 -2.23
N ARG A 77 8.48 -11.11 -3.23
CA ARG A 77 8.19 -10.26 -4.39
C ARG A 77 7.01 -10.77 -5.21
N ALA A 78 6.86 -12.09 -5.34
CA ALA A 78 5.81 -12.74 -6.12
C ALA A 78 4.43 -12.74 -5.45
N VAL A 79 4.31 -12.37 -4.17
CA VAL A 79 3.01 -12.19 -3.51
C VAL A 79 2.21 -11.16 -4.30
N ALA A 80 0.97 -11.49 -4.68
CA ALA A 80 0.17 -10.71 -5.63
C ALA A 80 0.12 -9.20 -5.32
N HIS A 81 -0.13 -8.84 -4.05
CA HIS A 81 -0.20 -7.43 -3.64
C HIS A 81 1.16 -6.72 -3.66
N ASN A 82 2.27 -7.44 -3.45
CA ASN A 82 3.62 -6.87 -3.54
C ASN A 82 4.02 -6.66 -4.99
N ALA A 83 3.72 -7.62 -5.86
CA ALA A 83 3.95 -7.50 -7.30
C ALA A 83 3.14 -6.34 -7.90
N GLU A 84 1.87 -6.19 -7.50
CA GLU A 84 1.02 -5.07 -7.93
C GLU A 84 1.55 -3.72 -7.41
N LEU A 85 1.98 -3.67 -6.15
CA LEU A 85 2.59 -2.46 -5.58
C LEU A 85 3.81 -2.01 -6.41
N LEU A 86 4.74 -2.94 -6.70
CA LEU A 86 5.90 -2.64 -7.53
C LEU A 86 5.51 -2.16 -8.93
N ALA A 87 4.56 -2.85 -9.58
CA ALA A 87 4.10 -2.47 -10.91
C ALA A 87 3.45 -1.08 -10.95
N ARG A 88 2.75 -0.66 -9.88
CA ARG A 88 2.15 0.68 -9.79
C ARG A 88 3.18 1.77 -9.53
N VAL A 89 4.18 1.48 -8.68
CA VAL A 89 5.27 2.41 -8.38
C VAL A 89 6.13 2.66 -9.63
N GLU A 90 6.44 1.63 -10.41
CA GLU A 90 7.24 1.76 -11.64
C GLU A 90 6.54 2.59 -12.74
N ARG A 91 5.23 2.80 -12.63
CA ARG A 91 4.40 3.54 -13.59
C ARG A 91 3.98 4.93 -13.11
N ALA A 92 4.22 5.26 -11.84
CA ALA A 92 3.85 6.53 -11.22
C ALA A 92 4.90 7.62 -11.53
#